data_AF-A0A812N6U5-F1
#
_entry.id   AF-A0A812N6U5-F1
#
_cell.length_a   1.000
_cell.length_b   1.000
_cell.length_c   1.000
_cell.angle_alpha   90.00
_cell.angle_beta   90.00
_cell.angle_gamma   90.00
#
_symmetry.space_group_name_H-M   'P 1'
#
loop_
_entity.id
_entity.type
_entity.pdbx_description
1 polymer ?
#
loop_
_entity_poly.entity_id
_entity_poly.type
_entity_poly.pdbx_seq_one_letter_code
_entity_poly.pdbx_strand_id
1 'polypeptide(L)'
;MAASVGDAAAAAGAEAQAAEVEVTVLTLAGEPLVVVSLPSSSTVLDLKQAIATRCGHLVEVQQLTYKESALNDSKQTLTECGLEGNVAVTLLVRGIDVDLHIERLRAKGSLTEAEDIKLLCAMAEKIFLKEPSLLQLEPPLVISGNLVGCADQLHHIFDTFGDPAASQHLFLGNYVNRGHRAVETLTLLLLYKKKYPERIHLLRGKFETLSLSRIYGFYDECKKKELSVRIWKEFVRVFNSMPICALVQERILCVPSGLSPFLQSLDDLRKIHRPTDIPDHGLLCDLLFAYYDDHVRGWEDGDKSIEMCFGLDVVEEFLTKNGLEKMCCSPRVLEEGKEARLGDRLLQVFTASNYCGEFDNRGAVLLLDEHLEHKFVTHDLPWQERGR
;
A
#
# COMPACT_ATOMS: atom_id res chain seq x y z
N MET A 1 -37.60 -11.07 -76.75
CA MET A 1 -36.85 -11.24 -75.49
C MET A 1 -37.66 -10.58 -74.39
N ALA A 2 -38.06 -11.39 -73.42
CA ALA A 2 -38.98 -11.05 -72.33
C ALA A 2 -38.22 -10.45 -71.13
N ALA A 3 -38.95 -9.64 -70.33
CA ALA A 3 -38.90 -9.43 -68.88
C ALA A 3 -37.52 -9.24 -68.19
N SER A 4 -37.34 -8.30 -67.26
CA SER A 4 -38.11 -8.21 -66.03
C SER A 4 -37.71 -6.98 -65.21
N VAL A 5 -38.71 -6.50 -64.47
CA VAL A 5 -38.66 -5.54 -63.36
C VAL A 5 -37.96 -6.21 -62.17
N GLY A 6 -37.13 -5.48 -61.43
CA GLY A 6 -36.50 -5.95 -60.20
C GLY A 6 -36.33 -4.82 -59.19
N ASP A 7 -37.27 -4.76 -58.25
CA ASP A 7 -37.20 -4.02 -56.99
C ASP A 7 -35.88 -4.30 -56.26
N ALA A 8 -35.14 -3.26 -55.90
CA ALA A 8 -34.12 -3.32 -54.85
C ALA A 8 -34.68 -2.59 -53.63
N ALA A 9 -35.39 -3.36 -52.81
CA ALA A 9 -35.87 -2.94 -51.50
C ALA A 9 -34.70 -2.45 -50.62
N ALA A 10 -34.87 -1.27 -50.05
CA ALA A 10 -34.01 -0.72 -49.02
C ALA A 10 -34.07 -1.62 -47.77
N ALA A 11 -33.01 -2.40 -47.55
CA ALA A 11 -32.76 -3.05 -46.27
C ALA A 11 -32.29 -1.98 -45.27
N ALA A 12 -33.23 -1.38 -44.57
CA ALA A 12 -32.96 -0.65 -43.34
C ALA A 12 -32.48 -1.67 -42.29
N GLY A 13 -31.19 -1.66 -41.99
CA GLY A 13 -30.64 -2.35 -40.84
C GLY A 13 -31.20 -1.70 -39.58
N ALA A 14 -32.15 -2.36 -38.94
CA ALA A 14 -32.51 -2.06 -37.56
C ALA A 14 -31.33 -2.49 -36.68
N GLU A 15 -30.52 -1.53 -36.24
CA GLU A 15 -29.70 -1.72 -35.04
C GLU A 15 -30.66 -2.08 -33.90
N ALA A 16 -30.63 -3.33 -33.47
CA ALA A 16 -31.36 -3.76 -32.29
C ALA A 16 -30.84 -2.95 -31.09
N GLN A 17 -31.65 -1.99 -30.66
CA GLN A 17 -31.38 -1.19 -29.48
C GLN A 17 -31.22 -2.16 -28.31
N ALA A 18 -29.99 -2.26 -27.77
CA ALA A 18 -29.70 -3.19 -26.70
C ALA A 18 -30.66 -2.89 -25.55
N ALA A 19 -31.46 -3.89 -25.13
CA ALA A 19 -32.42 -3.69 -24.04
C ALA A 19 -31.67 -3.15 -22.82
N GLU A 20 -32.08 -2.00 -22.30
CA GLU A 20 -31.50 -1.42 -21.10
C GLU A 20 -32.23 -1.89 -19.85
N VAL A 21 -31.51 -1.98 -18.75
CA VAL A 21 -32.03 -2.24 -17.41
C VAL A 21 -31.81 -0.97 -16.60
N GLU A 22 -32.90 -0.42 -16.06
CA GLU A 22 -32.87 0.70 -15.14
C GLU A 22 -32.95 0.17 -13.71
N VAL A 23 -31.85 0.34 -12.98
CA VAL A 23 -31.70 -0.16 -11.61
C VAL A 23 -31.80 1.00 -10.63
N THR A 24 -32.88 1.04 -9.87
CA THR A 24 -33.02 1.92 -8.71
C THR A 24 -32.33 1.27 -7.51
N VAL A 25 -31.26 1.88 -7.03
CA VAL A 25 -30.51 1.40 -5.86
C VAL A 25 -31.08 2.03 -4.61
N LEU A 26 -31.55 1.21 -3.69
CA LEU A 26 -32.15 1.59 -2.43
C LEU A 26 -31.14 1.41 -1.29
N THR A 27 -31.23 2.24 -0.25
CA THR A 27 -30.59 1.99 1.04
C THR A 27 -31.29 0.84 1.76
N LEU A 28 -30.70 0.33 2.85
CA LEU A 28 -31.37 -0.62 3.76
C LEU A 28 -32.72 -0.11 4.29
N ALA A 29 -32.89 1.21 4.41
CA ALA A 29 -34.13 1.83 4.86
C ALA A 29 -35.19 1.92 3.73
N GLY A 30 -34.87 1.47 2.51
CA GLY A 30 -35.74 1.55 1.35
C GLY A 30 -35.72 2.91 0.64
N GLU A 31 -34.81 3.81 1.00
CA GLU A 31 -34.70 5.13 0.38
C GLU A 31 -33.90 5.06 -0.93
N PRO A 32 -34.32 5.73 -2.01
CA PRO A 32 -33.57 5.74 -3.27
C PRO A 32 -32.25 6.50 -3.12
N LEU A 33 -31.14 5.81 -3.40
CA LEU A 33 -29.78 6.35 -3.36
C LEU A 33 -29.33 6.85 -4.74
N VAL A 34 -29.51 6.03 -5.78
CA VAL A 34 -29.14 6.36 -7.16
C VAL A 34 -29.95 5.51 -8.14
N VAL A 35 -30.18 6.03 -9.35
CA VAL A 35 -30.68 5.25 -10.49
C VAL A 35 -29.55 5.06 -11.49
N VAL A 36 -29.35 3.82 -11.94
CA VAL A 36 -28.30 3.44 -12.88
C VAL A 36 -28.93 2.72 -14.07
N SER A 37 -28.69 3.23 -15.27
CA SER A 37 -29.11 2.57 -16.52
C SER A 37 -27.91 1.90 -17.17
N LEU A 38 -28.02 0.60 -17.45
CA LEU A 38 -26.96 -0.21 -18.05
C LEU A 38 -27.55 -1.11 -19.14
N PRO A 39 -26.77 -1.50 -20.16
CA PRO A 39 -27.16 -2.56 -21.06
C PRO A 39 -27.54 -3.84 -20.31
N SER A 40 -28.54 -4.56 -20.79
CA SER A 40 -28.99 -5.85 -20.23
C SER A 40 -27.90 -6.92 -20.20
N SER A 41 -26.90 -6.81 -21.07
CA SER A 41 -25.72 -7.67 -21.12
C SER A 41 -24.65 -7.32 -20.09
N SER A 42 -24.78 -6.20 -19.37
CA SER A 42 -23.88 -5.84 -18.28
C SER A 42 -23.95 -6.85 -17.15
N THR A 43 -22.87 -6.95 -16.39
CA THR A 43 -22.73 -7.83 -15.23
C THR A 43 -23.10 -7.12 -13.93
N VAL A 44 -23.24 -7.88 -12.84
CA VAL A 44 -23.38 -7.32 -11.48
C VAL A 44 -22.17 -6.44 -11.12
N LEU A 45 -20.97 -6.79 -11.59
CA LEU A 45 -19.76 -6.00 -11.39
C LEU A 45 -19.86 -4.62 -12.06
N ASP A 46 -20.37 -4.57 -13.29
CA ASP A 46 -20.57 -3.31 -14.01
C ASP A 46 -21.58 -2.41 -13.27
N LEU A 47 -22.64 -2.99 -12.72
CA LEU A 47 -23.59 -2.29 -11.86
C LEU A 47 -22.90 -1.71 -10.62
N LYS A 48 -22.09 -2.50 -9.91
CA LYS A 48 -21.36 -2.00 -8.73
C LYS A 48 -20.37 -0.90 -9.08
N GLN A 49 -19.69 -0.99 -10.23
CA GLN A 49 -18.79 0.06 -10.71
C GLN A 49 -19.54 1.37 -11.02
N ALA A 50 -20.71 1.26 -11.63
CA ALA A 50 -21.57 2.42 -11.88
C ALA A 50 -22.07 3.06 -10.57
N ILE A 51 -22.48 2.24 -9.60
CA ILE A 51 -22.83 2.71 -8.24
C ILE A 51 -21.64 3.39 -7.57
N ALA A 52 -20.45 2.79 -7.66
CA ALA A 52 -19.23 3.35 -7.07
C ALA A 52 -18.90 4.73 -7.63
N THR A 53 -19.08 4.89 -8.95
CA THR A 53 -18.85 6.16 -9.65
C THR A 53 -19.84 7.24 -9.21
N ARG A 54 -21.12 6.87 -8.97
CA ARG A 54 -22.19 7.80 -8.62
C ARG A 54 -22.26 8.13 -7.13
N CYS A 55 -22.04 7.14 -6.27
CA CYS A 55 -22.25 7.26 -4.81
C CYS A 55 -20.93 7.31 -4.01
N GLY A 56 -19.79 7.01 -4.64
CA GLY A 56 -18.48 7.02 -3.99
C GLY A 56 -18.17 5.80 -3.10
N HIS A 57 -19.12 4.87 -2.94
CA HIS A 57 -18.93 3.60 -2.24
C HIS A 57 -18.05 2.66 -3.06
N LEU A 58 -16.97 2.14 -2.47
CA LEU A 58 -16.09 1.16 -3.12
C LEU A 58 -16.88 -0.07 -3.59
N VAL A 59 -16.47 -0.69 -4.70
CA VAL A 59 -17.14 -1.91 -5.20
C VAL A 59 -17.11 -3.02 -4.14
N GLU A 60 -16.01 -3.09 -3.39
CA GLU A 60 -15.73 -4.09 -2.35
C GLU A 60 -16.62 -3.94 -1.11
N VAL A 61 -17.17 -2.75 -0.83
CA VAL A 61 -18.14 -2.56 0.27
C VAL A 61 -19.57 -2.87 -0.15
N GLN A 62 -19.84 -2.95 -1.46
CA GLN A 62 -21.21 -3.06 -1.95
C GLN A 62 -21.69 -4.51 -1.88
N GLN A 63 -22.73 -4.73 -1.08
CA GLN A 63 -23.53 -5.95 -1.08
C GLN A 63 -24.91 -5.60 -1.64
N LEU A 64 -25.19 -6.07 -2.86
CA LEU A 64 -26.46 -5.85 -3.51
C LEU A 64 -27.38 -7.04 -3.25
N THR A 65 -28.64 -6.77 -2.95
CA THR A 65 -29.67 -7.79 -2.79
C THR A 65 -30.87 -7.48 -3.68
N TYR A 66 -31.45 -8.52 -4.27
CA TYR A 66 -32.65 -8.46 -5.08
C TYR A 66 -33.56 -9.63 -4.69
N LYS A 67 -34.82 -9.34 -4.34
CA LYS A 67 -35.79 -10.35 -3.86
C LYS A 67 -35.19 -11.26 -2.77
N GLU A 68 -34.57 -10.65 -1.76
CA GLU A 68 -33.94 -11.33 -0.61
C GLU A 68 -32.73 -12.22 -0.96
N SER A 69 -32.29 -12.24 -2.22
CA SER A 69 -31.11 -12.97 -2.67
C SER A 69 -29.94 -12.02 -2.90
N ALA A 70 -28.75 -12.39 -2.40
CA ALA A 70 -27.53 -11.63 -2.65
C ALA A 70 -27.12 -11.75 -4.13
N LEU A 71 -26.87 -10.61 -4.76
CA LEU A 71 -26.28 -10.54 -6.10
C LEU A 71 -24.77 -10.68 -5.96
N ASN A 72 -24.22 -11.78 -6.45
CA ASN A 72 -22.80 -12.07 -6.39
C ASN A 72 -22.05 -11.37 -7.52
N ASP A 73 -20.74 -11.15 -7.33
CA ASP A 73 -19.81 -10.66 -8.37
C ASP A 73 -19.49 -11.75 -9.41
N SER A 74 -20.48 -12.58 -9.77
CA SER A 74 -20.34 -13.58 -10.82
C SER A 74 -20.28 -12.89 -12.19
N LYS A 75 -19.77 -13.60 -13.20
CA LYS A 75 -19.81 -13.15 -14.60
C LYS A 75 -21.23 -13.16 -15.18
N GLN A 76 -22.25 -13.35 -14.35
CA GLN A 76 -23.64 -13.40 -14.79
C GLN A 76 -24.10 -12.00 -15.20
N THR A 77 -24.89 -11.94 -16.26
CA THR A 77 -25.51 -10.69 -16.70
C THR A 77 -26.63 -10.27 -15.76
N LEU A 78 -27.03 -9.00 -15.81
CA LEU A 78 -28.17 -8.49 -15.03
C LEU A 78 -29.44 -9.29 -15.32
N THR A 79 -29.69 -9.61 -16.59
CA THR A 79 -30.82 -10.46 -17.02
C THR A 79 -30.74 -11.89 -16.45
N GLU A 80 -29.57 -12.51 -16.42
CA GLU A 80 -29.36 -13.83 -15.80
C GLU A 80 -29.61 -13.81 -14.28
N CYS A 81 -29.46 -12.65 -13.65
CA CYS A 81 -29.85 -12.41 -12.26
C CYS A 81 -31.34 -12.03 -12.08
N GLY A 82 -32.13 -11.99 -13.17
CA GLY A 82 -33.55 -11.63 -13.15
C GLY A 82 -33.82 -10.13 -13.01
N LEU A 83 -32.84 -9.29 -13.33
CA LEU A 83 -32.94 -7.84 -13.38
C LEU A 83 -33.27 -7.42 -14.82
N GLU A 84 -34.54 -7.06 -15.07
CA GLU A 84 -35.04 -6.69 -16.41
C GLU A 84 -35.99 -5.49 -16.33
N GLY A 85 -35.87 -4.56 -17.28
CA GLY A 85 -36.66 -3.32 -17.28
C GLY A 85 -36.32 -2.43 -16.09
N ASN A 86 -37.34 -1.99 -15.35
CA ASN A 86 -37.17 -1.12 -14.18
C ASN A 86 -37.24 -1.95 -12.90
N VAL A 87 -36.12 -2.07 -12.20
CA VAL A 87 -35.98 -2.90 -11.00
C VAL A 87 -35.37 -2.11 -9.84
N ALA A 88 -35.69 -2.54 -8.63
CA ALA A 88 -35.07 -2.00 -7.42
C ALA A 88 -34.15 -3.04 -6.76
N VAL A 89 -32.94 -2.62 -6.41
CA VAL A 89 -31.97 -3.44 -5.66
C VAL A 89 -31.63 -2.74 -4.36
N THR A 90 -31.43 -3.48 -3.28
CA THR A 90 -31.02 -2.90 -2.00
C THR A 90 -29.50 -2.99 -1.86
N LEU A 91 -28.86 -1.86 -1.57
CA LEU A 91 -27.44 -1.76 -1.28
C LEU A 91 -27.21 -1.76 0.23
N LEU A 92 -26.51 -2.80 0.69
CA LEU A 92 -25.85 -2.82 1.99
C LEU A 92 -24.38 -2.43 1.78
N VAL A 93 -23.95 -1.39 2.50
CA VAL A 93 -22.55 -0.97 2.50
C VAL A 93 -21.86 -1.62 3.70
N ARG A 94 -21.01 -2.61 3.44
CA ARG A 94 -20.20 -3.26 4.48
C ARG A 94 -19.15 -2.30 5.03
N GLY A 95 -19.15 -2.11 6.34
CA GLY A 95 -18.11 -1.38 7.05
C GLY A 95 -17.09 -2.32 7.69
N ILE A 96 -15.97 -1.75 8.15
CA ILE A 96 -15.05 -2.39 9.09
C ILE A 96 -15.05 -1.60 10.38
N ASP A 97 -15.07 -2.29 11.53
CA ASP A 97 -14.89 -1.65 12.83
C ASP A 97 -13.38 -1.50 13.10
N VAL A 98 -12.83 -0.38 12.62
CA VAL A 98 -11.39 -0.11 12.68
C VAL A 98 -10.87 -0.15 14.11
N ASP A 99 -11.65 0.36 15.07
CA ASP A 99 -11.23 0.46 16.48
C ASP A 99 -11.16 -0.91 17.13
N LEU A 100 -12.18 -1.74 16.90
CA LEU A 100 -12.20 -3.12 17.37
C LEU A 100 -11.03 -3.93 16.80
N HIS A 101 -10.71 -3.78 15.52
CA HIS A 101 -9.57 -4.49 14.92
C HIS A 101 -8.22 -4.00 15.46
N ILE A 102 -8.07 -2.69 15.68
CA ILE A 102 -6.86 -2.15 16.33
C ILE A 102 -6.74 -2.73 17.74
N GLU A 103 -7.79 -2.66 18.55
CA GLU A 103 -7.78 -3.19 19.92
C GLU A 103 -7.38 -4.68 19.95
N ARG A 104 -8.00 -5.49 19.09
CA ARG A 104 -7.69 -6.93 18.97
C ARG A 104 -6.23 -7.18 18.61
N LEU A 105 -5.70 -6.51 17.58
CA LEU A 105 -4.31 -6.71 17.16
C LEU A 105 -3.33 -6.18 18.21
N ARG A 106 -3.63 -5.05 18.85
CA ARG A 106 -2.84 -4.48 19.96
C ARG A 106 -2.82 -5.41 21.19
N ALA A 107 -3.89 -6.13 21.45
CA ALA A 107 -3.95 -7.19 22.45
C ALA A 107 -3.28 -8.51 22.01
N LYS A 108 -2.61 -8.53 20.85
CA LYS A 108 -2.00 -9.71 20.21
C LYS A 108 -3.01 -10.85 19.96
N GLY A 109 -4.28 -10.50 19.75
CA GLY A 109 -5.36 -11.42 19.44
C GLY A 109 -5.29 -12.00 18.03
N SER A 110 -6.32 -12.77 17.66
CA SER A 110 -6.44 -13.38 16.35
C SER A 110 -6.59 -12.33 15.24
N LEU A 111 -6.15 -12.71 14.05
CA LEU A 111 -6.26 -11.87 12.87
C LEU A 111 -7.73 -11.58 12.52
N THR A 112 -7.94 -10.43 11.90
CA THR A 112 -9.18 -10.00 11.26
C THR A 112 -9.65 -11.00 10.19
N GLU A 113 -10.96 -11.11 9.97
CA GLU A 113 -11.52 -11.99 8.93
C GLU A 113 -10.99 -11.61 7.53
N ALA A 114 -10.85 -12.58 6.63
CA ALA A 114 -10.30 -12.35 5.30
C ALA A 114 -11.05 -11.25 4.54
N GLU A 115 -12.38 -11.21 4.62
CA GLU A 115 -13.18 -10.19 3.95
C GLU A 115 -12.98 -8.78 4.54
N ASP A 116 -12.69 -8.66 5.83
CA ASP A 116 -12.35 -7.36 6.44
C ASP A 116 -10.96 -6.90 6.00
N ILE A 117 -9.99 -7.81 5.88
CA ILE A 117 -8.66 -7.48 5.37
C ILE A 117 -8.75 -7.04 3.90
N LYS A 118 -9.52 -7.75 3.07
CA LYS A 118 -9.77 -7.36 1.69
C LYS A 118 -10.33 -5.94 1.61
N LEU A 119 -11.32 -5.65 2.43
CA LEU A 119 -11.93 -4.33 2.47
C LEU A 119 -10.95 -3.25 2.96
N LEU A 120 -10.17 -3.55 4.00
CA LEU A 120 -9.13 -2.66 4.50
C LEU A 120 -8.09 -2.35 3.40
N CYS A 121 -7.66 -3.35 2.63
CA CYS A 121 -6.73 -3.18 1.51
C CYS A 121 -7.31 -2.21 0.46
N ALA A 122 -8.57 -2.39 0.04
CA ALA A 122 -9.21 -1.48 -0.92
C ALA A 122 -9.33 -0.04 -0.38
N MET A 123 -9.62 0.10 0.92
CA MET A 123 -9.65 1.42 1.56
C MET A 123 -8.26 2.07 1.63
N ALA A 124 -7.22 1.30 1.98
CA ALA A 124 -5.85 1.78 2.05
C ALA A 124 -5.31 2.17 0.67
N GLU A 125 -5.56 1.35 -0.36
CA GLU A 125 -5.20 1.67 -1.75
C GLU A 125 -5.77 3.03 -2.18
N LYS A 126 -7.05 3.29 -1.89
CA LYS A 126 -7.68 4.58 -2.18
C LYS A 126 -7.05 5.75 -1.41
N ILE A 127 -6.55 5.52 -0.19
CA ILE A 127 -5.83 6.54 0.58
C ILE A 127 -4.47 6.83 -0.08
N PHE A 128 -3.68 5.79 -0.34
CA PHE A 128 -2.35 5.95 -0.90
C PHE A 128 -2.34 6.55 -2.31
N LEU A 129 -3.34 6.24 -3.15
CA LEU A 129 -3.46 6.84 -4.48
C LEU A 129 -3.83 8.33 -4.45
N LYS A 130 -4.36 8.85 -3.35
CA LYS A 130 -4.58 10.29 -3.16
C LYS A 130 -3.34 11.03 -2.68
N GLU A 131 -2.46 10.33 -1.98
CA GLU A 131 -1.19 10.87 -1.53
C GLU A 131 -0.23 11.05 -2.71
N PRO A 132 0.70 12.01 -2.68
CA PRO A 132 1.74 12.11 -3.71
C PRO A 132 2.80 11.01 -3.55
N SER A 133 3.55 10.72 -4.62
CA SER A 133 4.64 9.73 -4.57
C SER A 133 5.81 10.19 -3.69
N LEU A 134 5.99 11.50 -3.58
CA LEU A 134 6.86 12.17 -2.61
C LEU A 134 5.98 12.89 -1.57
N LEU A 135 5.82 12.27 -0.39
CA LEU A 135 5.08 12.87 0.73
C LEU A 135 5.75 14.17 1.18
N GLN A 136 4.95 15.14 1.63
CA GLN A 136 5.41 16.38 2.25
C GLN A 136 4.97 16.35 3.71
N LEU A 137 5.93 16.27 4.63
CA LEU A 137 5.67 16.03 6.04
C LEU A 137 6.27 17.15 6.89
N GLU A 138 5.63 17.45 8.01
CA GLU A 138 6.15 18.39 9.01
C GLU A 138 6.59 17.64 10.26
N PRO A 139 7.66 18.06 10.96
CA PRO A 139 7.99 17.54 12.27
C PRO A 139 6.92 17.92 13.33
N PRO A 140 6.91 17.26 14.51
CA PRO A 140 7.79 16.18 14.93
C PRO A 140 7.40 14.82 14.33
N LEU A 141 8.38 13.93 14.20
CA LEU A 141 8.22 12.61 13.58
C LEU A 141 8.97 11.52 14.35
N VAL A 142 8.32 10.36 14.47
CA VAL A 142 8.94 9.09 14.85
C VAL A 142 9.22 8.31 13.56
N ILE A 143 10.49 8.16 13.18
CA ILE A 143 10.90 7.53 11.93
C ILE A 143 11.43 6.13 12.20
N SER A 144 10.76 5.13 11.63
CA SER A 144 11.09 3.71 11.75
C SER A 144 11.56 3.13 10.42
N GLY A 145 12.63 2.35 10.45
CA GLY A 145 13.16 1.59 9.33
C GLY A 145 12.44 0.25 9.14
N ASN A 146 13.23 -0.77 8.76
CA ASN A 146 12.71 -2.10 8.42
C ASN A 146 12.09 -2.79 9.65
N LEU A 147 10.85 -3.29 9.49
CA LEU A 147 10.13 -4.07 10.52
C LEU A 147 10.10 -5.58 10.25
N VAL A 148 10.16 -5.99 8.97
CA VAL A 148 10.35 -7.38 8.50
C VAL A 148 9.48 -8.40 9.24
N GLY A 149 8.19 -8.09 9.36
CA GLY A 149 7.17 -8.97 9.92
C GLY A 149 7.21 -9.14 11.44
N CYS A 150 7.84 -8.22 12.16
CA CYS A 150 7.99 -8.27 13.61
C CYS A 150 6.94 -7.40 14.33
N ALA A 151 5.75 -7.97 14.57
CA ALA A 151 4.62 -7.25 15.16
C ALA A 151 4.90 -6.76 16.59
N ASP A 152 5.67 -7.49 17.40
CA ASP A 152 5.97 -7.07 18.78
C ASP A 152 6.86 -5.83 18.84
N GLN A 153 7.76 -5.67 17.88
CA GLN A 153 8.58 -4.47 17.79
C GLN A 153 7.72 -3.28 17.35
N LEU A 154 6.80 -3.48 16.40
CA LEU A 154 5.77 -2.48 16.10
C LEU A 154 4.93 -2.13 17.34
N HIS A 155 4.59 -3.12 18.17
CA HIS A 155 3.85 -2.85 19.40
C HIS A 155 4.63 -1.95 20.35
N HIS A 156 5.90 -2.28 20.58
CA HIS A 156 6.82 -1.53 21.43
C HIS A 156 7.03 -0.09 20.94
N ILE A 157 7.14 0.13 19.63
CA ILE A 157 7.28 1.48 19.05
C ILE A 157 6.08 2.35 19.46
N PHE A 158 4.86 1.85 19.29
CA PHE A 158 3.67 2.60 19.70
C PHE A 158 3.54 2.75 21.22
N ASP A 159 3.95 1.75 22.01
CA ASP A 159 3.94 1.86 23.48
C ASP A 159 4.93 2.90 23.99
N THR A 160 6.08 3.04 23.32
CA THR A 160 7.20 3.87 23.78
C THR A 160 7.13 5.29 23.22
N PHE A 161 6.77 5.43 21.95
CA PHE A 161 6.80 6.70 21.23
C PHE A 161 5.39 7.26 20.94
N GLY A 162 4.36 6.64 21.52
CA GLY A 162 2.96 7.03 21.33
C GLY A 162 2.33 6.35 20.12
N ASP A 163 1.03 6.12 20.20
CA ASP A 163 0.24 5.66 19.08
C ASP A 163 0.00 6.82 18.08
N PRO A 164 -0.53 6.55 16.87
CA PRO A 164 -0.84 7.61 15.92
C PRO A 164 -1.86 8.66 16.41
N ALA A 165 -2.59 8.40 17.51
CA ALA A 165 -3.44 9.41 18.14
C ALA A 165 -2.62 10.46 18.91
N ALA A 166 -1.46 10.08 19.45
CA ALA A 166 -0.58 10.94 20.23
C ALA A 166 0.61 11.49 19.42
N SER A 167 1.17 10.71 18.49
CA SER A 167 2.39 11.06 17.76
C SER A 167 2.27 10.79 16.27
N GLN A 168 3.12 11.45 15.48
CA GLN A 168 3.19 11.25 14.04
C GLN A 168 4.33 10.28 13.71
N HIS A 169 4.06 9.31 12.85
CA HIS A 169 4.98 8.23 12.49
C HIS A 169 5.26 8.20 10.99
N LEU A 170 6.52 7.98 10.64
CA LEU A 170 6.96 7.67 9.28
C LEU A 170 7.66 6.32 9.28
N PHE A 171 7.18 5.39 8.45
CA PHE A 171 7.84 4.11 8.25
C PHE A 171 8.45 4.03 6.86
N LEU A 172 9.72 3.59 6.79
CA LEU A 172 10.51 3.58 5.56
C LEU A 172 10.31 2.32 4.69
N GLY A 173 9.30 1.49 5.00
CA GLY A 173 8.99 0.27 4.24
C GLY A 173 9.49 -1.03 4.89
N ASN A 174 9.45 -2.12 4.12
CA ASN A 174 9.89 -3.45 4.54
C ASN A 174 9.13 -3.94 5.78
N TYR A 175 7.81 -3.96 5.68
CA TYR A 175 6.87 -4.38 6.72
C TYR A 175 6.72 -5.90 6.80
N VAL A 176 6.88 -6.57 5.66
CA VAL A 176 6.55 -7.99 5.48
C VAL A 176 7.79 -8.86 5.30
N ASN A 177 7.54 -10.17 5.12
CA ASN A 177 8.54 -11.22 4.95
C ASN A 177 9.39 -11.50 6.20
N ARG A 178 10.13 -12.63 6.17
CA ARG A 178 11.08 -13.11 7.19
C ARG A 178 10.48 -13.39 8.58
N GLY A 179 9.82 -12.43 9.19
CA GLY A 179 9.06 -12.59 10.44
C GLY A 179 7.83 -13.48 10.30
N HIS A 180 7.23 -13.84 11.43
CA HIS A 180 6.10 -14.78 11.51
C HIS A 180 4.73 -14.12 11.69
N ARG A 181 4.70 -12.79 11.82
CA ARG A 181 3.50 -11.98 12.04
C ARG A 181 3.45 -10.80 11.07
N ALA A 182 3.89 -11.01 9.83
CA ALA A 182 3.89 -9.97 8.81
C ALA A 182 2.47 -9.54 8.43
N VAL A 183 1.51 -10.46 8.43
CA VAL A 183 0.12 -10.11 8.15
C VAL A 183 -0.43 -9.22 9.26
N GLU A 184 -0.21 -9.55 10.53
CA GLU A 184 -0.59 -8.70 11.67
C GLU A 184 0.10 -7.33 11.60
N THR A 185 1.40 -7.30 11.33
CA THR A 185 2.21 -6.08 11.24
C THR A 185 1.63 -5.12 10.21
N LEU A 186 1.45 -5.59 8.97
CA LEU A 186 0.92 -4.75 7.90
C LEU A 186 -0.55 -4.40 8.14
N THR A 187 -1.38 -5.34 8.60
CA THR A 187 -2.80 -5.06 8.88
C THR A 187 -2.96 -3.97 9.94
N LEU A 188 -2.17 -4.01 11.02
CA LEU A 188 -2.20 -2.98 12.06
C LEU A 188 -1.81 -1.61 11.52
N LEU A 189 -0.76 -1.54 10.70
CA LEU A 189 -0.33 -0.30 10.04
C LEU A 189 -1.42 0.25 9.12
N LEU A 190 -2.09 -0.61 8.34
CA LEU A 190 -3.17 -0.19 7.43
C LEU A 190 -4.41 0.29 8.21
N LEU A 191 -4.75 -0.35 9.33
CA LEU A 191 -5.85 0.11 10.20
C LEU A 191 -5.56 1.50 10.77
N TYR A 192 -4.35 1.72 11.28
CA TYR A 192 -3.94 3.04 11.71
C TYR A 192 -3.90 4.04 10.56
N LYS A 193 -3.47 3.63 9.36
CA LYS A 193 -3.51 4.50 8.16
C LYS A 193 -4.91 4.92 7.81
N LYS A 194 -5.86 3.99 7.93
CA LYS A 194 -7.28 4.28 7.72
C LYS A 194 -7.82 5.24 8.79
N LYS A 195 -7.43 5.07 10.06
CA LYS A 195 -7.92 5.87 11.19
C LYS A 195 -7.29 7.27 11.26
N TYR A 196 -5.99 7.37 10.99
CA TYR A 196 -5.18 8.58 11.14
C TYR A 196 -4.31 8.82 9.89
N PRO A 197 -4.91 9.05 8.71
CA PRO A 197 -4.16 9.15 7.45
C PRO A 197 -3.09 10.25 7.46
N GLU A 198 -3.31 11.34 8.20
CA GLU A 198 -2.37 12.46 8.31
C GLU A 198 -1.27 12.25 9.37
N ARG A 199 -1.33 11.16 10.15
CA ARG A 199 -0.38 10.91 11.26
C ARG A 199 0.46 9.66 11.12
N ILE A 200 0.10 8.74 10.22
CA ILE A 200 0.90 7.56 9.93
C ILE A 200 1.22 7.51 8.44
N HIS A 201 2.51 7.60 8.15
CA HIS A 201 3.04 7.73 6.79
C HIS A 201 3.82 6.46 6.47
N LEU A 202 3.43 5.76 5.41
CA LEU A 202 3.98 4.45 5.06
C LEU A 202 4.62 4.53 3.68
N LEU A 203 5.93 4.41 3.60
CA LEU A 203 6.65 4.30 2.34
C LEU A 203 6.70 2.85 1.86
N ARG A 204 6.90 2.64 0.57
CA ARG A 204 7.12 1.33 -0.01
C ARG A 204 8.56 0.87 0.21
N GLY A 205 8.79 -0.33 0.70
CA GLY A 205 10.11 -0.97 0.71
C GLY A 205 10.25 -2.02 -0.39
N LYS A 206 11.44 -2.63 -0.50
CA LYS A 206 11.70 -3.69 -1.49
C LYS A 206 10.83 -4.92 -1.27
N PHE A 207 10.52 -5.27 -0.02
CA PHE A 207 9.72 -6.47 0.27
C PHE A 207 8.25 -6.36 -0.13
N GLU A 208 7.75 -5.14 -0.33
CA GLU A 208 6.40 -4.81 -0.81
C GLU A 208 6.32 -4.94 -2.35
N THR A 209 6.59 -6.13 -2.88
CA THR A 209 6.45 -6.48 -4.30
C THR A 209 5.93 -7.90 -4.47
N LEU A 210 5.32 -8.16 -5.63
CA LEU A 210 4.80 -9.48 -6.00
C LEU A 210 5.88 -10.58 -5.91
N SER A 211 7.09 -10.31 -6.40
CA SER A 211 8.16 -11.31 -6.50
C SER A 211 8.73 -11.68 -5.13
N LEU A 212 9.23 -10.69 -4.37
CA LEU A 212 9.88 -10.90 -3.08
C LEU A 212 8.89 -11.37 -2.01
N SER A 213 7.66 -10.84 -1.98
CA SER A 213 6.64 -11.31 -1.03
C SER A 213 6.23 -12.77 -1.27
N ARG A 214 6.40 -13.28 -2.49
CA ARG A 214 6.15 -14.69 -2.82
C ARG A 214 7.21 -15.62 -2.26
N ILE A 215 8.48 -15.23 -2.31
CA ILE A 215 9.61 -16.12 -2.00
C ILE A 215 10.15 -15.97 -0.57
N TYR A 216 9.92 -14.83 0.10
CA TYR A 216 10.46 -14.55 1.43
C TYR A 216 9.44 -14.70 2.58
N GLY A 217 8.32 -15.37 2.32
CA GLY A 217 7.44 -15.93 3.35
C GLY A 217 6.06 -15.30 3.49
N PHE A 218 5.84 -14.06 3.03
CA PHE A 218 4.55 -13.40 3.20
C PHE A 218 3.39 -14.12 2.48
N TYR A 219 3.63 -14.63 1.27
CA TYR A 219 2.67 -15.47 0.54
C TYR A 219 2.28 -16.72 1.33
N ASP A 220 3.26 -17.43 1.88
CA ASP A 220 3.02 -18.65 2.65
C ASP A 220 2.31 -18.35 3.97
N GLU A 221 2.59 -17.21 4.59
CA GLU A 221 1.90 -16.75 5.80
C GLU A 221 0.41 -16.49 5.51
N CYS A 222 0.10 -15.74 4.44
CA CYS A 222 -1.29 -15.51 4.01
C CYS A 222 -2.02 -16.83 3.72
N LYS A 223 -1.35 -17.79 3.07
CA LYS A 223 -1.92 -19.11 2.77
C LYS A 223 -2.19 -19.93 4.04
N LYS A 224 -1.28 -19.90 5.02
CA LYS A 224 -1.38 -20.68 6.27
C LYS A 224 -2.43 -20.14 7.24
N LYS A 225 -2.59 -18.82 7.33
CA LYS A 225 -3.57 -18.16 8.23
C LYS A 225 -5.02 -18.18 7.68
N GLU A 226 -5.34 -19.12 6.79
CA GLU A 226 -6.68 -19.29 6.18
C GLU A 226 -7.22 -18.08 5.40
N LEU A 227 -6.40 -17.05 5.15
CA LEU A 227 -6.79 -15.84 4.40
C LEU A 227 -6.90 -16.08 2.90
N SER A 228 -6.37 -17.20 2.40
CA SER A 228 -6.27 -17.54 0.98
C SER A 228 -5.24 -16.72 0.18
N VAL A 229 -4.89 -17.26 -0.98
CA VAL A 229 -4.04 -16.59 -1.98
C VAL A 229 -4.66 -15.29 -2.51
N ARG A 230 -5.99 -15.12 -2.40
CA ARG A 230 -6.67 -13.90 -2.86
C ARG A 230 -6.24 -12.71 -2.01
N ILE A 231 -6.17 -12.86 -0.68
CA ILE A 231 -5.77 -11.77 0.23
C ILE A 231 -4.34 -11.32 0.03
N TRP A 232 -3.42 -12.25 -0.26
CA TRP A 232 -2.06 -11.88 -0.66
C TRP A 232 -2.05 -10.96 -1.89
N LYS A 233 -2.89 -11.23 -2.90
CA LYS A 233 -3.01 -10.35 -4.06
C LYS A 233 -3.58 -8.97 -3.71
N GLU A 234 -4.50 -8.90 -2.74
CA GLU A 234 -5.01 -7.60 -2.25
C GLU A 234 -3.90 -6.79 -1.58
N PHE A 235 -3.02 -7.42 -0.78
CA PHE A 235 -1.84 -6.74 -0.26
C PHE A 235 -0.88 -6.28 -1.36
N VAL A 236 -0.70 -7.06 -2.43
CA VAL A 236 0.12 -6.63 -3.59
C VAL A 236 -0.48 -5.41 -4.28
N ARG A 237 -1.81 -5.29 -4.37
CA ARG A 237 -2.46 -4.06 -4.86
C ARG A 237 -2.14 -2.86 -3.98
N VAL A 238 -2.23 -3.05 -2.65
CA VAL A 238 -1.82 -2.02 -1.69
C VAL A 238 -0.36 -1.62 -1.91
N PHE A 239 0.56 -2.58 -2.02
CA PHE A 239 1.98 -2.31 -2.26
C PHE A 239 2.22 -1.43 -3.48
N ASN A 240 1.53 -1.74 -4.59
CA ASN A 240 1.67 -0.99 -5.83
C ASN A 240 1.17 0.46 -5.73
N SER A 241 0.28 0.73 -4.77
CA SER A 241 -0.25 2.07 -4.51
C SER A 241 0.56 2.91 -3.53
N MET A 242 1.49 2.34 -2.75
CA MET A 242 2.15 3.05 -1.64
C MET A 242 3.06 4.20 -2.11
N PRO A 243 3.15 5.33 -1.36
CA PRO A 243 4.14 6.38 -1.58
C PRO A 243 5.58 5.84 -1.56
N ILE A 244 6.50 6.51 -2.25
CA ILE A 244 7.88 6.01 -2.41
C ILE A 244 8.84 6.71 -1.46
N CYS A 245 8.76 8.04 -1.37
CA CYS A 245 9.65 8.85 -0.54
C CYS A 245 8.85 9.85 0.29
N ALA A 246 9.50 10.44 1.30
CA ALA A 246 8.97 11.58 2.03
C ALA A 246 10.01 12.69 2.10
N LEU A 247 9.55 13.94 2.06
CA LEU A 247 10.34 15.13 2.28
C LEU A 247 9.82 15.81 3.54
N VAL A 248 10.67 15.88 4.57
CA VAL A 248 10.33 16.51 5.85
C VAL A 248 10.80 17.95 5.85
N GLN A 249 9.86 18.89 6.04
CA GLN A 249 10.08 20.34 6.10
C GLN A 249 10.99 20.87 4.98
N GLU A 250 10.84 20.31 3.78
CA GLU A 250 11.66 20.63 2.59
C GLU A 250 13.19 20.45 2.76
N ARG A 251 13.65 19.84 3.87
CA ARG A 251 15.07 19.80 4.26
C ARG A 251 15.64 18.39 4.41
N ILE A 252 14.81 17.41 4.78
CA ILE A 252 15.25 16.03 5.00
C ILE A 252 14.53 15.09 4.03
N LEU A 253 15.29 14.43 3.16
CA LEU A 253 14.73 13.42 2.25
C LEU A 253 14.77 12.02 2.90
N CYS A 254 13.61 11.43 3.11
CA CYS A 254 13.46 10.06 3.56
C CYS A 254 13.23 9.13 2.37
N VAL A 255 14.14 8.18 2.17
CA VAL A 255 14.04 7.15 1.13
C VAL A 255 14.04 5.76 1.76
N PRO A 256 13.38 4.76 1.16
CA PRO A 256 13.33 3.41 1.71
C PRO A 256 14.73 2.76 1.83
N SER A 257 15.55 2.90 0.79
CA SER A 257 16.88 2.28 0.73
C SER A 257 17.99 3.28 0.40
N GLY A 258 17.98 3.86 -0.81
CA GLY A 258 19.11 4.64 -1.30
C GLY A 258 18.76 5.62 -2.40
N LEU A 259 19.78 6.21 -3.01
CA LEU A 259 19.65 7.13 -4.15
C LEU A 259 19.65 6.36 -5.48
N SER A 260 19.47 7.10 -6.58
CA SER A 260 19.55 6.58 -7.95
C SER A 260 20.41 7.48 -8.83
N PRO A 261 21.18 6.96 -9.81
CA PRO A 261 21.82 7.79 -10.83
C PRO A 261 20.79 8.54 -11.70
N PHE A 262 19.57 8.03 -11.78
CA PHE A 262 18.45 8.68 -12.48
C PHE A 262 17.74 9.76 -11.65
N LEU A 263 18.10 9.89 -10.36
CA LEU A 263 17.53 10.90 -9.46
C LEU A 263 18.35 12.19 -9.54
N GLN A 264 17.88 13.15 -10.34
CA GLN A 264 18.58 14.41 -10.55
C GLN A 264 17.97 15.54 -9.73
N SER A 265 16.66 15.48 -9.48
CA SER A 265 15.88 16.45 -8.74
C SER A 265 14.75 15.81 -7.93
N LEU A 266 14.22 16.53 -6.93
CA LEU A 266 13.03 16.08 -6.21
C LEU A 266 11.78 15.94 -7.11
N ASP A 267 11.73 16.61 -8.26
CA ASP A 267 10.64 16.48 -9.22
C ASP A 267 10.60 15.09 -9.89
N ASP A 268 11.74 14.40 -9.97
CA ASP A 268 11.80 13.04 -10.52
C ASP A 268 11.02 12.08 -9.62
N LEU A 269 11.06 12.28 -8.30
CA LEU A 269 10.28 11.52 -7.33
C LEU A 269 8.77 11.80 -7.45
N ARG A 270 8.39 13.06 -7.70
CA ARG A 270 6.99 13.47 -7.87
C ARG A 270 6.36 12.86 -9.13
N LYS A 271 7.16 12.58 -10.16
CA LYS A 271 6.72 12.01 -11.45
C LYS A 271 6.56 10.48 -11.43
N ILE A 272 6.91 9.80 -10.34
CA ILE A 272 6.70 8.35 -10.24
C ILE A 272 5.19 8.09 -10.22
N HIS A 273 4.70 7.40 -11.25
CA HIS A 273 3.29 7.09 -11.39
C HIS A 273 2.92 5.87 -10.54
N ARG A 274 1.78 5.96 -9.85
CA ARG A 274 1.20 4.87 -9.06
C ARG A 274 -0.26 4.67 -9.47
N PRO A 275 -0.78 3.44 -9.45
CA PRO A 275 -0.12 2.22 -8.98
C PRO A 275 0.87 1.64 -10.01
N THR A 276 1.97 1.05 -9.54
CA THR A 276 2.96 0.38 -10.40
C THR A 276 3.61 -0.80 -9.68
N ASP A 277 3.99 -1.84 -10.42
CA ASP A 277 4.97 -2.81 -9.91
C ASP A 277 6.39 -2.21 -9.95
N ILE A 278 7.35 -2.85 -9.29
CA ILE A 278 8.76 -2.42 -9.30
C ILE A 278 9.42 -2.94 -10.59
N PRO A 279 10.02 -2.06 -11.42
CA PRO A 279 10.78 -2.49 -12.60
C PRO A 279 12.10 -3.14 -12.21
N ASP A 280 12.71 -3.91 -13.12
CA ASP A 280 14.01 -4.55 -12.88
C ASP A 280 15.20 -3.57 -12.90
N HIS A 281 14.99 -2.32 -13.32
CA HIS A 281 16.01 -1.26 -13.37
C HIS A 281 15.37 0.14 -13.33
N GLY A 282 16.19 1.16 -13.07
CA GLY A 282 15.80 2.57 -13.13
C GLY A 282 15.38 3.14 -11.78
N LEU A 283 14.93 4.40 -11.79
CA LEU A 283 14.71 5.22 -10.58
C LEU A 283 13.97 4.48 -9.45
N LEU A 284 12.81 3.87 -9.73
CA LEU A 284 12.02 3.18 -8.71
C LEU A 284 12.72 1.93 -8.17
N CYS A 285 13.45 1.20 -9.01
CA CYS A 285 14.24 0.05 -8.55
C CYS A 285 15.32 0.52 -7.59
N ASP A 286 16.13 1.48 -8.01
CA ASP A 286 17.29 1.96 -7.25
C ASP A 286 16.88 2.54 -5.89
N LEU A 287 15.80 3.32 -5.82
CA LEU A 287 15.29 3.87 -4.55
C LEU A 287 14.99 2.81 -3.48
N LEU A 288 14.61 1.60 -3.92
CA LEU A 288 14.20 0.49 -3.06
C LEU A 288 15.32 -0.53 -2.81
N PHE A 289 16.33 -0.59 -3.68
CA PHE A 289 17.37 -1.62 -3.67
C PHE A 289 18.78 -1.09 -3.45
N ALA A 290 19.07 0.15 -3.85
CA ALA A 290 20.41 0.71 -3.75
C ALA A 290 20.83 0.95 -2.29
N TYR A 291 22.13 0.86 -2.03
CA TYR A 291 22.68 1.03 -0.69
C TYR A 291 23.99 1.82 -0.72
N TYR A 292 24.30 2.45 0.41
CA TYR A 292 25.59 3.10 0.62
C TYR A 292 26.69 2.06 0.87
N ASP A 293 27.86 2.27 0.29
CA ASP A 293 29.07 1.47 0.51
C ASP A 293 30.28 2.40 0.76
N ASP A 294 31.05 2.12 1.81
CA ASP A 294 32.18 2.95 2.25
C ASP A 294 33.44 2.76 1.40
N HIS A 295 33.50 1.72 0.59
CA HIS A 295 34.60 1.44 -0.32
C HIS A 295 34.35 1.97 -1.74
N VAL A 296 33.15 2.48 -2.02
CA VAL A 296 32.74 2.98 -3.33
C VAL A 296 32.89 4.50 -3.41
N ARG A 297 33.29 4.96 -4.59
CA ARG A 297 33.25 6.38 -4.98
C ARG A 297 32.45 6.51 -6.27
N GLY A 298 31.42 7.37 -6.26
CA GLY A 298 30.46 7.43 -7.36
C GLY A 298 29.46 6.26 -7.29
N TRP A 299 29.18 5.63 -8.43
CA TRP A 299 28.21 4.54 -8.58
C TRP A 299 28.90 3.26 -9.03
N GLU A 300 28.54 2.13 -8.42
CA GLU A 300 28.98 0.79 -8.82
C GLU A 300 27.81 -0.22 -8.78
N ASP A 301 28.01 -1.37 -9.42
CA ASP A 301 27.08 -2.49 -9.33
C ASP A 301 27.13 -3.10 -7.92
N GLY A 302 25.97 -3.41 -7.35
CA GLY A 302 25.87 -4.02 -6.02
C GLY A 302 26.06 -5.54 -6.05
N ASP A 303 25.93 -6.16 -4.87
CA ASP A 303 26.13 -7.62 -4.69
C ASP A 303 25.16 -8.48 -5.53
N LYS A 304 24.01 -7.92 -5.90
CA LYS A 304 22.97 -8.60 -6.67
C LYS A 304 22.73 -7.87 -7.98
N SER A 305 22.29 -8.61 -8.99
CA SER A 305 22.09 -8.11 -10.37
C SER A 305 21.12 -6.92 -10.52
N ILE A 306 20.32 -6.60 -9.50
CA ILE A 306 19.37 -5.48 -9.50
C ILE A 306 19.80 -4.34 -8.56
N GLU A 307 20.82 -4.57 -7.73
CA GLU A 307 21.25 -3.62 -6.71
C GLU A 307 22.36 -2.72 -7.29
N MET A 308 22.35 -1.46 -6.89
CA MET A 308 23.46 -0.52 -7.10
C MET A 308 24.02 -0.10 -5.75
N CYS A 309 25.30 0.25 -5.70
CA CYS A 309 25.89 0.89 -4.54
C CYS A 309 26.47 2.27 -4.90
N PHE A 310 26.56 3.13 -3.89
CA PHE A 310 27.05 4.49 -4.06
C PHE A 310 27.89 4.97 -2.86
N GLY A 311 28.83 5.87 -3.14
CA GLY A 311 29.71 6.48 -2.15
C GLY A 311 29.10 7.70 -1.44
N LEU A 312 29.81 8.23 -0.44
CA LEU A 312 29.41 9.46 0.27
C LEU A 312 29.42 10.69 -0.64
N ASP A 313 30.25 10.69 -1.69
CA ASP A 313 30.35 11.78 -2.66
C ASP A 313 29.04 11.97 -3.42
N VAL A 314 28.37 10.88 -3.79
CA VAL A 314 27.04 10.91 -4.43
C VAL A 314 26.00 11.54 -3.51
N VAL A 315 26.03 11.18 -2.21
CA VAL A 315 25.10 11.75 -1.21
C VAL A 315 25.35 13.23 -1.03
N GLU A 316 26.61 13.63 -0.84
CA GLU A 316 26.98 15.03 -0.64
C GLU A 316 26.59 15.90 -1.84
N GLU A 317 26.88 15.43 -3.06
CA GLU A 317 26.52 16.11 -4.29
C GLU A 317 25.00 16.26 -4.41
N PHE A 318 24.25 15.17 -4.23
CA PHE A 318 22.80 15.19 -4.37
C PHE A 318 22.12 16.12 -3.37
N LEU A 319 22.51 16.04 -2.09
CA LEU A 319 21.94 16.89 -1.04
C LEU A 319 22.24 18.37 -1.32
N THR A 320 23.49 18.69 -1.69
CA THR A 320 23.91 20.07 -1.98
C THR A 320 23.19 20.63 -3.20
N LYS A 321 23.09 19.85 -4.28
CA LYS A 321 22.40 20.23 -5.51
C LYS A 321 20.92 20.54 -5.29
N ASN A 322 20.26 19.80 -4.40
CA ASN A 322 18.84 19.92 -4.13
C ASN A 322 18.50 20.78 -2.90
N GLY A 323 19.50 21.43 -2.28
CA GLY A 323 19.29 22.29 -1.11
C GLY A 323 18.81 21.52 0.14
N LEU A 324 19.15 20.24 0.25
CA LEU A 324 18.78 19.38 1.36
C LEU A 324 19.87 19.35 2.43
N GLU A 325 19.44 19.31 3.69
CA GLU A 325 20.34 19.19 4.83
C GLU A 325 20.77 17.74 5.03
N LYS A 326 19.81 16.81 5.02
CA LYS A 326 20.01 15.41 5.37
C LYS A 326 19.20 14.47 4.47
N MET A 327 19.61 13.21 4.41
CA MET A 327 18.75 12.11 4.00
C MET A 327 18.66 11.03 5.07
N CYS A 328 17.52 10.36 5.15
CA CYS A 328 17.27 9.25 6.05
C CYS A 328 16.86 7.99 5.25
N CYS A 329 17.46 6.83 5.55
CA CYS A 329 17.12 5.58 4.87
C CYS A 329 17.29 4.30 5.71
N SER A 330 16.80 3.16 5.19
CA SER A 330 16.83 1.85 5.86
C SER A 330 17.21 0.69 4.91
N PRO A 331 18.39 0.73 4.26
CA PRO A 331 18.71 -0.19 3.16
C PRO A 331 19.01 -1.63 3.59
N ARG A 332 19.77 -1.79 4.67
CA ARG A 332 20.36 -3.05 5.14
C ARG A 332 20.40 -3.07 6.68
N VAL A 333 20.61 -4.26 7.23
CA VAL A 333 20.76 -4.45 8.68
C VAL A 333 21.99 -3.69 9.19
N LEU A 334 21.88 -3.09 10.36
CA LEU A 334 22.94 -2.33 11.04
C LEU A 334 23.14 -2.95 12.42
N GLU A 335 24.39 -3.16 12.84
CA GLU A 335 24.73 -3.80 14.12
C GLU A 335 24.06 -3.10 15.31
N GLU A 336 24.17 -1.77 15.40
CA GLU A 336 23.52 -0.96 16.44
C GLU A 336 22.11 -0.47 16.06
N GLY A 337 21.54 -0.97 14.95
CA GLY A 337 20.25 -0.53 14.41
C GLY A 337 20.26 0.90 13.85
N LYS A 338 21.38 1.61 13.92
CA LYS A 338 21.51 3.00 13.48
C LYS A 338 22.90 3.28 12.94
N GLU A 339 22.99 4.28 12.07
CA GLU A 339 24.26 4.85 11.66
C GLU A 339 24.10 6.29 11.17
N ALA A 340 25.09 7.14 11.44
CA ALA A 340 25.14 8.50 10.94
C ALA A 340 26.48 8.74 10.25
N ARG A 341 26.44 9.32 9.05
CA ARG A 341 27.62 9.59 8.22
C ARG A 341 27.58 10.99 7.64
N LEU A 342 28.72 11.42 7.11
CA LEU A 342 28.88 12.73 6.46
C LEU A 342 28.45 13.87 7.40
N GLY A 343 28.86 13.82 8.67
CA GLY A 343 28.47 14.82 9.68
C GLY A 343 26.94 14.91 9.85
N ASP A 344 26.28 13.78 10.08
CA ASP A 344 24.82 13.64 10.25
C ASP A 344 23.98 14.04 9.03
N ARG A 345 24.57 14.10 7.84
CA ARG A 345 23.84 14.33 6.58
C ARG A 345 23.26 13.04 5.98
N LEU A 346 23.83 11.88 6.28
CA LEU A 346 23.27 10.57 5.94
C LEU A 346 22.90 9.84 7.24
N LEU A 347 21.61 9.65 7.47
CA LEU A 347 21.06 8.95 8.63
C LEU A 347 20.52 7.60 8.18
N GLN A 348 20.96 6.52 8.80
CA GLN A 348 20.46 5.18 8.55
C GLN A 348 19.83 4.61 9.82
N VAL A 349 18.68 3.97 9.67
CA VAL A 349 17.92 3.38 10.77
C VAL A 349 17.39 2.02 10.36
N PHE A 350 17.51 1.03 11.24
CA PHE A 350 17.00 -0.31 11.08
C PHE A 350 16.27 -0.70 12.36
N THR A 351 14.97 -0.93 12.28
CA THR A 351 14.14 -1.03 13.48
C THR A 351 14.03 -2.45 14.00
N ALA A 352 14.12 -3.46 13.14
CA ALA A 352 14.08 -4.86 13.55
C ALA A 352 15.34 -5.30 14.34
N SER A 353 15.24 -5.45 15.66
CA SER A 353 16.30 -6.06 16.49
C SER A 353 16.34 -7.58 16.36
N ASN A 354 17.53 -8.15 16.54
CA ASN A 354 17.87 -9.56 16.36
C ASN A 354 17.29 -10.12 15.05
N TYR A 355 17.57 -9.45 13.94
CA TYR A 355 17.01 -9.76 12.64
C TYR A 355 17.17 -11.25 12.29
N CYS A 356 16.08 -11.88 11.82
CA CYS A 356 16.00 -13.31 11.54
C CYS A 356 16.33 -14.26 12.71
N GLY A 357 16.56 -13.76 13.93
CA GLY A 357 17.05 -14.53 15.07
C GLY A 357 18.53 -14.92 14.99
N GLU A 358 19.29 -14.33 14.06
CA GLU A 358 20.66 -14.75 13.73
C GLU A 358 21.68 -13.61 13.75
N PHE A 359 21.23 -12.37 13.54
CA PHE A 359 22.14 -11.24 13.30
C PHE A 359 22.58 -10.52 14.59
N ASP A 360 21.96 -10.82 15.73
CA ASP A 360 22.25 -10.23 17.06
C ASP A 360 22.31 -8.69 17.08
N ASN A 361 21.70 -8.05 16.07
CA ASN A 361 21.72 -6.61 15.93
C ASN A 361 20.71 -5.94 16.86
N ARG A 362 20.99 -4.71 17.25
CA ARG A 362 20.02 -3.85 17.92
C ARG A 362 19.03 -3.27 16.93
N GLY A 363 17.87 -2.85 17.41
CA GLY A 363 16.90 -2.08 16.66
C GLY A 363 16.99 -0.61 17.04
N ALA A 364 16.63 0.29 16.13
CA ALA A 364 16.53 1.70 16.45
C ALA A 364 15.34 2.39 15.77
N VAL A 365 14.97 3.52 16.37
CA VAL A 365 14.02 4.50 15.83
C VAL A 365 14.69 5.87 15.84
N LEU A 366 14.43 6.67 14.82
CA LEU A 366 14.93 8.04 14.71
C LEU A 366 13.81 9.01 15.12
N LEU A 367 14.03 9.76 16.19
CA LEU A 367 13.14 10.83 16.63
C LEU A 367 13.60 12.13 15.98
N LEU A 368 12.66 12.87 15.42
CA LEU A 368 12.87 14.19 14.85
C LEU A 368 11.93 15.18 15.52
N ASP A 369 12.46 16.24 16.10
CA ASP A 369 11.67 17.27 16.78
C ASP A 369 11.27 18.42 15.84
N GLU A 370 10.51 19.39 16.38
CA GLU A 370 10.01 20.57 15.68
C GLU A 370 11.12 21.48 15.09
N HIS A 371 12.36 21.31 15.53
CA HIS A 371 13.53 22.06 15.07
C HIS A 371 14.44 21.24 14.14
N LEU A 372 14.00 20.06 13.71
CA LEU A 372 14.76 19.08 12.93
C LEU A 372 16.02 18.56 13.64
N GLU A 373 16.08 18.73 14.96
CA GLU A 373 17.05 18.01 15.77
C GLU A 373 16.64 16.54 15.84
N HIS A 374 17.63 15.68 15.70
CA HIS A 374 17.40 14.25 15.57
C HIS A 374 18.09 13.47 16.67
N LYS A 375 17.45 12.40 17.12
CA LYS A 375 17.98 11.50 18.13
C LYS A 375 17.61 10.06 17.80
N PHE A 376 18.60 9.19 17.76
CA PHE A 376 18.34 7.76 17.70
C PHE A 376 18.04 7.21 19.10
N VAL A 377 17.01 6.37 19.18
CA VAL A 377 16.69 5.56 20.37
C VAL A 377 16.82 4.09 19.97
N THR A 378 17.73 3.38 20.62
CA THR A 378 18.00 1.96 20.35
C THR A 378 17.24 1.07 21.33
N HIS A 379 16.96 -0.17 20.92
CA HIS A 379 16.31 -1.18 21.72
C HIS A 379 16.80 -2.60 21.38
N ASP A 380 16.74 -3.47 22.37
CA ASP A 380 17.16 -4.88 22.26
C ASP A 380 15.95 -5.77 22.54
N LEU A 381 15.05 -5.83 21.57
CA LEU A 381 13.87 -6.68 21.66
C LEU A 381 14.18 -8.06 21.09
N PRO A 382 13.64 -9.14 21.68
CA PRO A 382 13.83 -10.47 21.14
C PRO A 382 13.21 -10.56 19.73
N TRP A 383 13.83 -11.39 18.90
CA TRP A 383 13.19 -11.79 17.64
C TRP A 383 11.95 -12.61 17.96
N GLN A 384 10.86 -12.36 17.24
CA GLN A 384 9.67 -13.19 17.37
C GLN A 384 9.94 -14.56 16.74
N GLU A 385 10.33 -15.53 17.56
CA GLU A 385 10.34 -16.92 17.17
C GLU A 385 8.91 -17.43 16.95
N ARG A 386 8.77 -18.46 16.10
CA ARG A 386 7.54 -19.23 16.02
C ARG A 386 7.24 -19.77 17.42
N GLY A 387 6.11 -19.35 18.01
CA GLY A 387 5.53 -20.08 19.13
C GLY A 387 5.45 -21.56 18.74
N ARG A 388 6.06 -22.42 19.55
CA ARG A 388 6.00 -23.88 19.37
C ARG A 388 4.58 -24.39 19.57
#